data_AF-A0A1H5YJI7-F1
#
_entry.id   AF-A0A1H5YJI7-F1
#
_cell.length_a   1.000
_cell.length_b   1.000
_cell.length_c   1.000
_cell.angle_alpha   90.00
_cell.angle_beta   90.00
_cell.angle_gamma   90.00
#
_symmetry.space_group_name_H-M   'P 1'
#
loop_
_entity.id
_entity.type
_entity.pdbx_description
1 polymer ?
#
loop_
_entity_poly.entity_id
_entity_poly.type
_entity_poly.pdbx_seq_one_letter_code
_entity_poly.pdbx_strand_id
1 'polypeptide(L)'
;MLSTYGHRGKTDGQYAVEPSGHCGGALTPIGVAAPHRRHNRLVALSRQVLEERGFRGFVPFSLLATQLLPLDGGIYVVIRTSDAAPTFLAASTAGWRKGNNPAVSTSRLAAKWVEGAEILYIGKADAGTAADHGLRGRLRQYARHGAGGTSHHGGRYIWQLQDSAALLVAWKPAPDPRGEEDGLLAEFETLHHALPFANLRH
;
A
#
# COMPACT_ATOMS: atom_id res chain seq x y z
N MET A 1 -14.02 6.61 -76.89
CA MET A 1 -14.77 5.36 -77.14
C MET A 1 -15.79 5.23 -76.00
N LEU A 2 -16.98 5.84 -76.05
CA LEU A 2 -18.21 5.45 -76.78
C LEU A 2 -18.60 3.97 -76.58
N SER A 3 -19.61 3.74 -75.73
CA SER A 3 -20.71 2.75 -75.90
C SER A 3 -21.64 2.83 -74.66
N THR A 4 -22.73 3.62 -74.66
CA THR A 4 -24.12 3.38 -75.14
C THR A 4 -25.07 2.66 -74.16
N TYR A 5 -26.18 3.36 -73.84
CA TYR A 5 -27.60 2.96 -73.75
C TYR A 5 -28.01 1.71 -72.92
N GLY A 6 -29.11 1.69 -72.16
CA GLY A 6 -30.19 2.67 -71.94
C GLY A 6 -31.37 2.08 -71.13
N HIS A 7 -32.33 2.95 -70.81
CA HIS A 7 -33.79 2.75 -70.53
C HIS A 7 -34.28 1.70 -69.52
N ARG A 8 -35.43 1.81 -68.85
CA ARG A 8 -36.47 2.83 -68.54
C ARG A 8 -37.57 1.99 -67.83
N GLY A 9 -38.11 2.41 -66.69
CA GLY A 9 -39.22 1.68 -66.05
C GLY A 9 -39.82 2.44 -64.87
N LYS A 10 -40.89 3.21 -65.15
CA LYS A 10 -41.78 3.87 -64.17
C LYS A 10 -42.67 2.84 -63.47
N THR A 11 -43.20 3.16 -62.29
CA THR A 11 -44.65 3.36 -62.05
C THR A 11 -44.93 3.88 -60.64
N ASP A 12 -45.88 4.81 -60.58
CA ASP A 12 -46.43 5.54 -59.45
C ASP A 12 -47.41 4.73 -58.57
N GLY A 13 -47.70 5.31 -57.39
CA GLY A 13 -48.97 5.17 -56.65
C GLY A 13 -48.84 4.42 -55.33
N GLN A 14 -49.49 4.79 -54.21
CA GLN A 14 -50.48 5.83 -53.91
C GLN A 14 -50.68 5.88 -52.38
N TYR A 15 -51.07 7.06 -51.89
CA TYR A 15 -51.65 7.46 -50.59
C TYR A 15 -52.25 6.43 -49.60
N ALA A 16 -52.01 6.65 -48.29
CA ALA A 16 -52.98 6.65 -47.16
C ALA A 16 -52.24 7.03 -45.86
N VAL A 17 -52.35 8.24 -45.29
CA VAL A 17 -53.27 8.75 -44.24
C VAL A 17 -53.36 7.88 -42.96
N GLU A 18 -53.12 8.54 -41.82
CA GLU A 18 -52.94 8.06 -40.43
C GLU A 18 -54.14 7.32 -39.80
N PRO A 19 -53.99 6.71 -38.59
CA PRO A 19 -54.30 7.51 -37.40
C PRO A 19 -53.41 7.27 -36.16
N SER A 20 -53.37 8.33 -35.36
CA SER A 20 -52.94 8.43 -33.95
C SER A 20 -53.48 7.33 -33.03
N GLY A 21 -52.60 6.80 -32.17
CA GLY A 21 -52.95 5.97 -31.01
C GLY A 21 -51.91 6.15 -29.89
N HIS A 22 -52.38 6.63 -28.73
CA HIS A 22 -51.64 6.79 -27.48
C HIS A 22 -51.19 5.45 -26.88
N CYS A 23 -50.07 5.44 -26.13
CA CYS A 23 -49.97 5.02 -24.71
C CYS A 23 -48.55 4.58 -24.30
N GLY A 24 -47.99 5.26 -23.28
CA GLY A 24 -47.22 4.65 -22.19
C GLY A 24 -45.88 3.97 -22.50
N GLY A 25 -44.82 4.74 -22.73
CA GLY A 25 -43.43 4.27 -22.63
C GLY A 25 -42.82 4.68 -21.29
N ALA A 26 -42.56 3.70 -20.44
CA ALA A 26 -42.06 3.86 -19.08
C ALA A 26 -40.76 4.70 -19.01
N LEU A 27 -40.72 5.60 -18.02
CA LEU A 27 -39.49 6.21 -17.54
C LEU A 27 -38.56 5.08 -17.07
N THR A 28 -37.46 4.86 -17.79
CA THR A 28 -36.34 4.08 -17.28
C THR A 28 -35.88 4.71 -15.96
N PRO A 29 -35.78 3.98 -14.85
CA PRO A 29 -35.09 4.51 -13.69
C PRO A 29 -33.63 4.74 -14.11
N ILE A 30 -33.18 5.99 -13.98
CA ILE A 30 -31.76 6.34 -13.97
C ILE A 30 -31.15 5.45 -12.89
N GLY A 31 -30.42 4.42 -13.31
CA GLY A 31 -29.66 3.59 -12.40
C GLY A 31 -28.73 4.50 -11.63
N VAL A 32 -28.99 4.63 -10.32
CA VAL A 32 -28.03 5.20 -9.39
C VAL A 32 -26.80 4.31 -9.50
N ALA A 33 -25.78 4.81 -10.21
CA ALA A 33 -24.49 4.15 -10.30
C ALA A 33 -24.00 3.94 -8.86
N ALA A 34 -23.81 2.67 -8.49
CA ALA A 34 -23.24 2.32 -7.20
C ALA A 34 -21.89 3.05 -7.02
N PRO A 35 -21.61 3.63 -5.85
CA PRO A 35 -20.38 4.38 -5.65
C PRO A 35 -19.16 3.48 -5.87
N HIS A 36 -18.19 4.04 -6.58
CA HIS A 36 -16.98 3.39 -7.09
C HIS A 36 -16.22 2.57 -6.04
N ARG A 37 -16.41 1.24 -6.06
CA ARG A 37 -15.74 0.24 -5.19
C ARG A 37 -14.20 0.15 -5.32
N ARG A 38 -13.56 0.90 -6.23
CA ARG A 38 -12.10 0.84 -6.42
C ARG A 38 -11.30 1.75 -5.47
N HIS A 39 -11.83 2.91 -5.08
CA HIS A 39 -11.11 3.83 -4.19
C HIS A 39 -11.16 3.38 -2.71
N ASN A 40 -12.23 2.70 -2.29
CA ASN A 40 -12.42 2.32 -0.89
C ASN A 40 -11.45 1.22 -0.40
N ARG A 41 -10.85 0.44 -1.31
CA ARG A 41 -9.99 -0.70 -0.94
C ARG A 41 -8.56 -0.29 -0.60
N LEU A 42 -8.04 0.78 -1.20
CA LEU A 42 -6.68 1.30 -0.93
C LEU A 42 -6.60 2.11 0.38
N VAL A 43 -7.73 2.62 0.87
CA VAL A 43 -7.80 3.40 2.13
C VAL A 43 -7.75 2.50 3.38
N ALA A 44 -8.03 1.19 3.23
CA ALA A 44 -8.19 0.25 4.35
C ALA A 44 -6.96 0.12 5.26
N LEU A 45 -5.76 0.40 4.74
CA LEU A 45 -4.50 0.40 5.50
C LEU A 45 -3.79 1.77 5.46
N SER A 46 -4.54 2.85 5.24
CA SER A 46 -4.02 4.22 5.33
C SER A 46 -3.60 4.59 6.74
N ARG A 47 -2.77 5.63 6.86
CA ARG A 47 -2.42 6.25 8.14
C ARG A 47 -3.63 6.50 9.03
N GLN A 48 -4.70 7.08 8.48
CA GLN A 48 -5.91 7.40 9.25
C GLN A 48 -6.53 6.13 9.86
N VAL A 49 -6.66 5.07 9.05
CA VAL A 49 -7.22 3.80 9.54
C VAL A 49 -6.31 3.14 10.58
N LEU A 50 -4.98 3.26 10.45
CA LEU A 50 -4.05 2.79 11.47
C LEU A 50 -4.21 3.56 12.79
N GLU A 51 -4.39 4.89 12.74
CA GLU A 51 -4.68 5.72 13.92
C GLU A 51 -5.98 5.26 14.61
N GLU A 52 -7.04 5.03 13.85
CA GLU A 52 -8.33 4.51 14.35
C GLU A 52 -8.19 3.10 14.97
N ARG A 53 -7.29 2.27 14.43
CA ARG A 53 -6.92 0.95 14.97
C ARG A 53 -6.00 1.02 16.19
N GLY A 54 -5.67 2.23 16.66
CA GLY A 54 -4.90 2.47 17.89
C GLY A 54 -3.38 2.54 17.70
N PHE A 55 -2.88 2.58 16.47
CA PHE A 55 -1.47 2.91 16.23
C PHE A 55 -1.20 4.36 16.64
N ARG A 56 0.02 4.59 17.15
CA ARG A 56 0.50 5.90 17.59
C ARG A 56 1.94 6.10 17.17
N GLY A 57 2.48 7.29 17.39
CA GLY A 57 3.87 7.58 17.10
C GLY A 57 4.02 8.39 15.82
N PHE A 58 3.69 7.80 14.67
CA PHE A 58 3.78 8.40 13.33
C PHE A 58 4.90 9.45 13.19
N VAL A 59 6.11 9.06 13.64
CA VAL A 59 7.28 9.94 13.70
C VAL A 59 8.43 9.36 12.89
N PRO A 60 9.32 10.20 12.35
CA PRO A 60 10.57 9.73 11.77
C PRO A 60 11.40 8.90 12.75
N PHE A 61 12.19 7.96 12.21
CA PHE A 61 13.11 7.15 13.01
C PHE A 61 14.05 7.99 13.90
N SER A 62 14.48 9.15 13.41
CA SER A 62 15.36 10.08 14.14
C SER A 62 14.74 10.62 15.43
N LEU A 63 13.42 10.68 15.52
CA LEU A 63 12.72 11.20 16.69
C LEU A 63 12.41 10.13 17.75
N LEU A 64 12.56 8.82 17.45
CA LEU A 64 12.22 7.74 18.37
C LEU A 64 12.94 7.82 19.74
N ALA A 65 14.13 8.41 19.79
CA ALA A 65 14.87 8.60 21.05
C ALA A 65 14.18 9.58 22.01
N THR A 66 13.39 10.51 21.48
CA THR A 66 12.64 11.53 22.23
C THR A 66 11.25 11.06 22.65
N GLN A 67 10.80 9.92 22.14
CA GLN A 67 9.44 9.42 22.37
C GLN A 67 9.36 8.53 23.60
N LEU A 68 8.23 8.61 24.30
CA LEU A 68 7.86 7.65 25.33
C LEU A 68 7.32 6.38 24.66
N LEU A 69 8.22 5.46 24.35
CA LEU A 69 7.88 4.18 23.73
C LEU A 69 7.37 3.17 24.77
N PRO A 70 6.31 2.39 24.45
CA PRO A 70 5.81 1.33 25.33
C PRO A 70 6.88 0.29 25.66
N LEU A 71 6.82 -0.25 26.88
CA LEU A 71 7.67 -1.36 27.32
C LEU A 71 7.12 -2.72 26.92
N ASP A 72 5.81 -2.79 26.71
CA ASP A 72 5.09 -4.00 26.35
C ASP A 72 5.49 -4.52 24.97
N GLY A 73 5.11 -5.78 24.73
CA GLY A 73 5.07 -6.32 23.38
C GLY A 73 4.03 -5.59 22.51
N GLY A 74 4.17 -5.72 21.21
CA GLY A 74 3.19 -5.19 20.27
C GLY A 74 3.69 -5.22 18.84
N ILE A 75 2.94 -4.53 17.98
CA ILE A 75 3.25 -4.42 16.56
C ILE A 75 3.65 -2.99 16.21
N TYR A 76 4.42 -2.85 15.14
CA TYR A 76 4.79 -1.57 14.57
C TYR A 76 4.79 -1.64 13.05
N VAL A 77 4.59 -0.48 12.44
CA VAL A 77 4.62 -0.30 10.99
C VAL A 77 5.58 0.81 10.62
N VAL A 78 6.16 0.71 9.44
CA VAL A 78 6.86 1.81 8.78
C VAL A 78 6.02 2.21 7.58
N ILE A 79 5.64 3.48 7.54
CA ILE A 79 4.82 4.03 6.47
C ILE A 79 5.55 5.11 5.69
N ARG A 80 5.13 5.29 4.44
CA ARG A 80 5.55 6.37 3.56
C ARG A 80 4.32 7.17 3.13
N THR A 81 4.35 8.47 3.38
CA THR A 81 3.22 9.38 3.08
C THR A 81 3.33 10.05 1.70
N SER A 82 4.40 9.81 0.97
CA SER A 82 4.58 10.31 -0.39
C SER A 82 4.04 9.31 -1.39
N ASP A 83 3.25 9.80 -2.36
CA ASP A 83 2.75 9.01 -3.48
C ASP A 83 3.71 9.02 -4.69
N ALA A 84 4.77 9.83 -4.66
CA ALA A 84 5.77 9.84 -5.74
C ALA A 84 6.51 8.50 -5.84
N ALA A 85 6.83 8.05 -7.05
CA ALA A 85 7.61 6.84 -7.27
C ALA A 85 8.92 6.85 -6.43
N PRO A 86 9.33 5.71 -5.85
CA PRO A 86 10.51 5.65 -5.00
C PRO A 86 11.79 5.78 -5.82
N THR A 87 12.81 6.41 -5.23
CA THR A 87 14.18 6.32 -5.74
C THR A 87 14.98 5.37 -4.87
N PHE A 88 15.55 4.34 -5.50
CA PHE A 88 16.34 3.32 -4.80
C PHE A 88 17.83 3.62 -4.85
N LEU A 89 18.48 3.53 -3.69
CA LEU A 89 19.92 3.67 -3.54
C LEU A 89 20.64 2.34 -3.86
N ALA A 90 21.77 2.43 -4.55
CA ALA A 90 22.63 1.27 -4.81
C ALA A 90 23.27 0.70 -3.53
N ALA A 91 23.59 1.58 -2.58
CA ALA A 91 24.08 1.23 -1.25
C ALA A 91 22.97 1.36 -0.22
N SER A 92 23.05 0.57 0.85
CA SER A 92 22.16 0.68 2.00
C SER A 92 22.80 1.53 3.10
N THR A 93 22.02 2.35 3.79
CA THR A 93 22.47 3.02 5.03
C THR A 93 22.52 2.08 6.22
N ALA A 94 21.98 0.86 6.06
CA ALA A 94 21.91 -0.11 7.14
C ALA A 94 23.28 -0.67 7.50
N GLY A 95 23.49 -0.96 8.79
CA GLY A 95 24.75 -1.54 9.25
C GLY A 95 25.00 -2.95 8.73
N TRP A 96 26.29 -3.24 8.51
CA TRP A 96 26.75 -4.56 8.09
C TRP A 96 26.65 -5.55 9.26
N ARG A 97 26.28 -6.79 8.95
CA ARG A 97 26.22 -7.88 9.95
C ARG A 97 27.24 -8.93 9.60
N LYS A 98 28.29 -9.10 10.42
CA LYS A 98 29.33 -10.13 10.22
C LYS A 98 29.89 -10.14 8.78
N GLY A 99 30.15 -8.94 8.22
CA GLY A 99 30.64 -8.80 6.84
C GLY A 99 29.56 -8.90 5.74
N ASN A 100 28.30 -9.14 6.08
CA ASN A 100 27.22 -9.18 5.09
C ASN A 100 26.70 -7.78 4.79
N ASN A 101 26.81 -7.38 3.52
CA ASN A 101 26.20 -6.18 2.97
C ASN A 101 24.67 -6.34 2.95
N PRO A 102 23.90 -5.45 3.62
CA PRO A 102 22.43 -5.53 3.62
C PRO A 102 21.79 -5.12 2.28
N ALA A 103 22.54 -4.43 1.41
CA ALA A 103 22.06 -3.94 0.12
C ALA A 103 21.71 -5.08 -0.86
N VAL A 104 20.69 -4.84 -1.67
CA VAL A 104 20.31 -5.67 -2.83
C VAL A 104 20.23 -4.81 -4.09
N SER A 105 20.09 -5.44 -5.26
CA SER A 105 19.95 -4.70 -6.53
C SER A 105 18.69 -3.84 -6.55
N THR A 106 18.75 -2.71 -7.24
CA THR A 106 17.58 -1.84 -7.47
C THR A 106 16.47 -2.55 -8.24
N SER A 107 16.80 -3.48 -9.14
CA SER A 107 15.83 -4.34 -9.82
C SER A 107 15.03 -5.21 -8.83
N ARG A 108 15.69 -5.74 -7.79
CA ARG A 108 15.04 -6.55 -6.75
C ARG A 108 14.16 -5.71 -5.85
N LEU A 109 14.55 -4.46 -5.57
CA LEU A 109 13.72 -3.50 -4.85
C LEU A 109 12.48 -3.12 -5.68
N ALA A 110 12.67 -2.80 -6.96
CA ALA A 110 11.57 -2.48 -7.87
C ALA A 110 10.55 -3.62 -7.99
N ALA A 111 11.02 -4.86 -8.09
CA ALA A 111 10.14 -6.05 -8.13
C ALA A 111 9.35 -6.30 -6.83
N LYS A 112 9.73 -5.65 -5.72
CA LYS A 112 9.05 -5.73 -4.42
C LYS A 112 8.20 -4.50 -4.11
N TRP A 113 8.28 -3.46 -4.93
CA TRP A 113 7.52 -2.25 -4.73
C TRP A 113 6.05 -2.49 -5.02
N VAL A 114 5.18 -1.99 -4.15
CA VAL A 114 3.73 -2.04 -4.31
C VAL A 114 3.24 -0.60 -4.46
N GLU A 115 2.79 -0.25 -5.66
CA GLU A 115 2.36 1.12 -5.96
C GLU A 115 1.13 1.51 -5.14
N GLY A 116 1.16 2.72 -4.56
CA GLY A 116 0.08 3.27 -3.73
C GLY A 116 -0.07 2.65 -2.34
N ALA A 117 0.81 1.73 -1.92
CA ALA A 117 0.78 1.20 -0.55
C ALA A 117 1.51 2.14 0.42
N GLU A 118 0.81 2.62 1.45
CA GLU A 118 1.43 3.44 2.50
C GLU A 118 2.33 2.63 3.42
N ILE A 119 1.93 1.40 3.78
CA ILE A 119 2.70 0.51 4.66
C ILE A 119 3.84 -0.15 3.89
N LEU A 120 5.07 0.14 4.29
CA LEU A 120 6.28 -0.46 3.69
C LEU A 120 6.82 -1.65 4.49
N TYR A 121 6.53 -1.71 5.79
CA TYR A 121 6.99 -2.77 6.65
C TYR A 121 6.05 -2.95 7.84
N ILE A 122 5.79 -4.20 8.18
CA ILE A 122 5.11 -4.61 9.40
C ILE A 122 6.09 -5.46 10.19
N GLY A 123 6.24 -5.15 11.48
CA GLY A 123 7.06 -5.94 12.39
C GLY A 123 6.42 -6.06 13.76
N LYS A 124 6.77 -7.13 14.47
CA LYS A 124 6.43 -7.30 15.88
C LYS A 124 7.60 -7.13 16.84
N ALA A 125 7.25 -6.93 18.10
CA ALA A 125 8.13 -7.01 19.24
C ALA A 125 7.45 -7.86 20.32
N ASP A 126 8.13 -8.93 20.73
CA ASP A 126 7.66 -9.74 21.85
C ASP A 126 7.93 -9.00 23.17
N ALA A 127 7.04 -9.18 24.16
CA ALA A 127 7.23 -8.63 25.49
C ALA A 127 8.49 -9.21 26.13
N GLY A 128 9.14 -8.43 26.99
CA GLY A 128 10.28 -8.92 27.77
C GLY A 128 10.54 -8.02 28.97
N THR A 129 11.31 -8.52 29.92
CA THR A 129 11.50 -7.88 31.23
C THR A 129 12.68 -6.89 31.26
N ALA A 130 13.64 -7.00 30.34
CA ALA A 130 14.76 -6.06 30.27
C ALA A 130 14.43 -4.83 29.40
N ALA A 131 15.16 -3.75 29.65
CA ALA A 131 14.83 -2.43 29.11
C ALA A 131 14.91 -2.34 27.56
N ASP A 132 15.62 -3.26 26.94
CA ASP A 132 15.86 -3.41 25.51
C ASP A 132 14.96 -4.48 24.84
N HIS A 133 13.94 -4.99 25.56
CA HIS A 133 12.86 -5.79 24.99
C HIS A 133 11.61 -4.94 24.68
N GLY A 134 10.56 -5.58 24.17
CA GLY A 134 9.31 -4.94 23.80
C GLY A 134 9.45 -3.95 22.65
N LEU A 135 8.40 -3.16 22.44
CA LEU A 135 8.34 -2.16 21.37
C LEU A 135 9.50 -1.16 21.47
N ARG A 136 9.79 -0.62 22.66
CA ARG A 136 10.90 0.33 22.85
C ARG A 136 12.23 -0.23 22.37
N GLY A 137 12.57 -1.44 22.81
CA GLY A 137 13.83 -2.08 22.43
C GLY A 137 13.93 -2.32 20.93
N ARG A 138 12.88 -2.90 20.35
CA ARG A 138 12.83 -3.26 18.94
C ARG A 138 12.90 -2.04 18.02
N LEU A 139 12.14 -0.99 18.32
CA LEU A 139 12.11 0.25 17.54
C LEU A 139 13.44 0.98 17.60
N ARG A 140 14.07 1.07 18.78
CA ARG A 140 15.42 1.68 18.93
C ARG A 140 16.48 0.88 18.20
N GLN A 141 16.42 -0.45 18.27
CA GLN A 141 17.32 -1.32 17.52
C GLN A 141 17.15 -1.10 16.01
N TYR A 142 15.92 -0.91 15.54
CA TYR A 142 15.65 -0.67 14.13
C TYR A 142 16.14 0.70 13.65
N ALA A 143 15.89 1.76 14.43
CA ALA A 143 16.43 3.09 14.17
C ALA A 143 17.97 3.07 14.07
N ARG A 144 18.63 2.40 15.02
CA ARG A 144 20.09 2.23 15.01
C ARG A 144 20.55 1.43 13.79
N HIS A 145 19.75 0.50 13.28
CA HIS A 145 20.10 -0.25 12.06
C HIS A 145 20.31 0.67 10.87
N GLY A 146 19.37 1.58 10.64
CA GLY A 146 19.41 2.55 9.54
C GLY A 146 20.52 3.59 9.65
N ALA A 147 21.10 3.74 10.84
CA ALA A 147 22.27 4.56 11.13
C ALA A 147 23.59 3.75 11.17
N GLY A 148 23.67 2.64 10.43
CA GLY A 148 24.89 1.82 10.35
C GLY A 148 25.07 0.76 11.44
N GLY A 149 24.11 0.58 12.35
CA GLY A 149 24.13 -0.48 13.35
C GLY A 149 23.66 -1.84 12.81
N THR A 150 23.99 -2.94 13.49
CA THR A 150 23.49 -4.28 13.11
C THR A 150 22.07 -4.53 13.64
N SER A 151 21.18 -5.06 12.80
CA SER A 151 19.86 -5.57 13.21
C SER A 151 19.46 -6.80 12.41
N HIS A 152 18.28 -7.33 12.70
CA HIS A 152 17.66 -8.43 11.98
C HIS A 152 17.53 -8.11 10.49
N HIS A 153 17.58 -9.13 9.63
CA HIS A 153 17.52 -8.96 8.17
C HIS A 153 16.16 -8.47 7.64
N GLY A 154 15.11 -8.55 8.44
CA GLY A 154 13.78 -8.04 8.10
C GLY A 154 13.76 -6.51 8.11
N GLY A 155 13.00 -5.90 7.19
CA GLY A 155 12.89 -4.45 7.09
C GLY A 155 14.04 -3.76 6.34
N ARG A 156 15.14 -4.46 6.04
CA ARG A 156 16.37 -3.82 5.52
C ARG A 156 16.21 -3.06 4.18
N TYR A 157 15.19 -3.38 3.37
CA TYR A 157 14.95 -2.70 2.10
C TYR A 157 14.56 -1.23 2.27
N ILE A 158 13.97 -0.87 3.43
CA ILE A 158 13.69 0.53 3.78
C ILE A 158 14.96 1.39 3.71
N TRP A 159 16.11 0.84 4.11
CA TRP A 159 17.39 1.56 4.12
C TRP A 159 18.05 1.68 2.75
N GLN A 160 17.36 1.29 1.68
CA GLN A 160 17.74 1.61 0.29
C GLN A 160 16.73 2.56 -0.37
N LEU A 161 15.81 3.16 0.39
CA LEU A 161 15.00 4.27 -0.08
C LEU A 161 15.75 5.59 0.14
N GLN A 162 15.83 6.42 -0.91
CA GLN A 162 16.47 7.74 -0.82
C GLN A 162 15.80 8.64 0.24
N ASP A 163 14.49 8.51 0.41
CA ASP A 163 13.68 9.24 1.36
C ASP A 163 13.46 8.47 2.69
N SER A 164 14.29 7.47 2.98
CA SER A 164 14.18 6.66 4.21
C SER A 164 14.15 7.48 5.52
N ALA A 165 14.79 8.65 5.53
CA ALA A 165 14.77 9.58 6.66
C ALA A 165 13.39 10.22 6.92
N ALA A 166 12.53 10.30 5.92
CA ALA A 166 11.18 10.87 6.01
C ALA A 166 10.11 9.82 6.37
N LEU A 167 10.47 8.53 6.37
CA LEU A 167 9.53 7.46 6.72
C LEU A 167 9.09 7.56 8.17
N LEU A 168 7.80 7.34 8.38
CA LEU A 168 7.20 7.42 9.70
C LEU A 168 7.07 6.02 10.30
N VAL A 169 7.30 5.94 11.60
CA VAL A 169 7.13 4.71 12.38
C VAL A 169 5.95 4.91 13.31
N ALA A 170 5.04 3.93 13.31
CA ALA A 170 3.92 3.88 14.23
C ALA A 170 3.89 2.53 14.95
N TRP A 171 3.35 2.50 16.17
CA TRP A 171 3.32 1.32 17.02
C TRP A 171 2.00 1.18 17.77
N LYS A 172 1.64 -0.06 18.09
CA LYS A 172 0.47 -0.43 18.88
C LYS A 172 0.88 -1.54 19.87
N PRO A 173 0.83 -1.32 21.19
CA PRO A 173 0.95 -2.40 22.18
C PRO A 173 -0.09 -3.49 21.92
N ALA A 174 0.30 -4.75 22.02
CA ALA A 174 -0.61 -5.87 21.82
C ALA A 174 -0.20 -7.06 22.70
N PRO A 175 -1.17 -7.74 23.35
CA PRO A 175 -0.90 -8.92 24.16
C PRO A 175 -0.49 -10.14 23.32
N ASP A 176 -0.96 -10.24 22.07
CA ASP A 176 -0.51 -11.21 21.07
C ASP A 176 0.10 -10.50 19.85
N PRO A 177 1.38 -10.08 19.92
CA PRO A 177 2.05 -9.40 18.81
C PRO A 177 2.15 -10.25 17.54
N ARG A 178 2.19 -11.58 17.67
CA ARG A 178 2.31 -12.48 16.52
C ARG A 178 0.98 -12.57 15.77
N GLY A 179 -0.12 -12.85 16.48
CA GLY A 179 -1.43 -12.91 15.83
C GLY A 179 -1.83 -11.60 15.17
N GLU A 180 -1.50 -10.47 15.79
CA GLU A 180 -1.75 -9.13 15.24
C GLU A 180 -0.86 -8.80 14.03
N GLU A 181 0.42 -9.21 14.03
CA GLU A 181 1.30 -9.11 12.85
C GLU A 181 0.81 -9.98 11.69
N ASP A 182 0.50 -11.25 11.98
CA ASP A 182 0.01 -12.21 10.99
C ASP A 182 -1.31 -11.74 10.37
N GLY A 183 -2.23 -11.18 11.17
CA GLY A 183 -3.50 -10.62 10.70
C GLY A 183 -3.31 -9.39 9.79
N LEU A 184 -2.44 -8.45 10.18
CA LEU A 184 -2.20 -7.25 9.37
C LEU A 184 -1.45 -7.57 8.07
N LEU A 185 -0.52 -8.53 8.09
CA LEU A 185 0.13 -9.03 6.88
C LEU A 185 -0.88 -9.71 5.94
N ALA A 186 -1.74 -10.58 6.46
CA ALA A 186 -2.77 -11.26 5.67
C ALA A 186 -3.76 -10.27 5.04
N GLU A 187 -4.13 -9.21 5.76
CA GLU A 187 -4.95 -8.11 5.21
C GLU A 187 -4.22 -7.39 4.08
N PHE A 188 -2.94 -7.03 4.29
CA PHE A 188 -2.12 -6.40 3.25
C PHE A 188 -2.02 -7.27 2.00
N GLU A 189 -1.74 -8.57 2.15
CA GLU A 189 -1.69 -9.52 1.03
C GLU A 189 -3.04 -9.65 0.31
N THR A 190 -4.15 -9.62 1.05
CA THR A 190 -5.49 -9.67 0.46
C THR A 190 -5.81 -8.43 -0.37
N LEU A 191 -5.26 -7.27 0.01
CA LEU A 191 -5.48 -5.99 -0.68
C LEU A 191 -4.56 -5.81 -1.88
N HIS A 192 -3.29 -6.21 -1.74
CA HIS A 192 -2.22 -5.90 -2.70
C HIS A 192 -1.69 -7.11 -3.48
N HIS A 193 -2.08 -8.33 -3.10
CA HIS A 193 -1.56 -9.58 -3.68
C HIS A 193 -0.02 -9.72 -3.57
N ALA A 194 0.57 -9.04 -2.58
CA ALA A 194 2.00 -9.00 -2.32
C ALA A 194 2.22 -8.70 -0.82
N LEU A 195 3.43 -8.98 -0.32
CA LEU A 195 3.88 -8.53 1.00
C LEU A 195 4.24 -7.04 0.99
N PRO A 196 4.22 -6.35 2.15
CA PRO A 196 4.80 -5.03 2.28
C PRO A 196 6.25 -5.02 1.80
N PHE A 197 6.68 -3.90 1.20
CA PHE A 197 7.96 -3.75 0.50
C PHE A 197 9.16 -4.40 1.20
N ALA A 198 9.29 -4.24 2.52
CA ALA A 198 10.42 -4.73 3.30
C ALA A 198 10.15 -6.01 4.13
N ASN A 199 8.97 -6.61 4.00
CA ASN A 199 8.64 -7.95 4.50
C ASN A 199 9.09 -8.99 3.46
N LEU A 200 10.00 -9.88 3.85
CA LEU A 200 10.62 -10.84 2.91
C LEU A 200 9.98 -12.23 2.93
N ARG A 201 9.32 -12.56 4.05
CA ARG A 201 8.66 -13.83 4.35
C ARG A 201 7.54 -13.56 5.36
N HIS A 202 6.50 -14.40 5.31
CA HIS A 202 5.58 -14.64 6.42
C HIS A 202 6.27 -15.52 7.48
#